data_AF-A0A8T5B4U0-F1
#
_entry.id   AF-A0A8T5B4U0-F1
#
_cell.length_a   1.000
_cell.length_b   1.000
_cell.length_c   1.000
_cell.angle_alpha   90.00
_cell.angle_beta   90.00
_cell.angle_gamma   90.00
#
_symmetry.space_group_name_H-M   'P 1'
#
loop_
_entity.id
_entity.type
_entity.pdbx_description
1 polymer ?
#
loop_
_entity_poly.entity_id
_entity_poly.type
_entity_poly.pdbx_seq_one_letter_code
_entity_poly.pdbx_strand_id
1 'polypeptide(L)' 'MLNPEIKAIYEPRKIHVDRFLRILAIILVYLHAMGGLIFLIERGIKGDASRKLMEVTAITGLTILILVFSLVEITLIP' A
#
# COMPACT_ATOMS: atom_id res chain seq x y z
N MET A 1 -2.73 -43.90 9.80
CA MET A 1 -1.75 -43.72 8.70
C MET A 1 -2.43 -42.88 7.63
N LEU A 2 -1.91 -41.68 7.33
CA LEU A 2 -2.45 -40.80 6.29
C LEU A 2 -2.07 -41.32 4.89
N ASN A 3 -3.01 -41.27 3.95
CA ASN A 3 -2.87 -41.78 2.59
C ASN A 3 -1.74 -41.03 1.83
N PRO A 4 -0.72 -41.72 1.29
CA PRO A 4 0.43 -41.11 0.60
C PRO A 4 0.09 -40.41 -0.72
N GLU A 5 -1.13 -40.53 -1.25
CA GLU A 5 -1.56 -39.89 -2.50
C GLU A 5 -2.16 -38.49 -2.31
N ILE A 6 -2.40 -38.06 -1.06
CA ILE A 6 -2.88 -36.70 -0.79
C ILE A 6 -1.68 -35.75 -0.83
N LYS A 7 -1.25 -35.39 -2.05
CA LYS A 7 -0.49 -34.16 -2.26
C LYS A 7 -1.40 -33.02 -1.79
N ALA A 8 -1.16 -32.53 -0.57
CA ALA A 8 -1.66 -31.24 -0.14
C ALA A 8 -0.99 -30.17 -1.01
N ILE A 9 -1.48 -29.99 -2.23
CA ILE A 9 -1.19 -28.83 -3.04
C ILE A 9 -1.82 -27.69 -2.26
N TYR A 10 -0.99 -26.96 -1.51
CA TYR A 10 -1.37 -25.72 -0.88
C TYR A 10 -1.56 -24.72 -2.01
N GLU A 11 -2.68 -24.80 -2.73
CA GLU A 11 -3.10 -23.72 -3.59
C GLU A 11 -3.32 -22.54 -2.66
N PRO A 12 -2.53 -21.45 -2.76
CA PRO A 12 -2.87 -20.24 -2.04
C PRO A 12 -4.25 -19.87 -2.57
N ARG A 13 -5.26 -20.05 -1.72
CA ARG A 13 -6.65 -19.68 -2.00
C ARG A 13 -6.56 -18.28 -2.59
N LYS A 14 -6.75 -18.15 -3.91
CA LYS A 14 -6.77 -16.86 -4.59
C LYS A 14 -7.91 -16.13 -3.91
N ILE A 15 -7.58 -15.27 -2.95
CA ILE A 15 -8.54 -14.35 -2.39
C ILE A 15 -8.87 -13.49 -3.60
N HIS A 16 -9.95 -13.82 -4.30
CA HIS A 16 -10.57 -12.96 -5.28
C HIS A 16 -11.11 -11.78 -4.47
N VAL A 17 -10.18 -10.91 -4.08
CA VAL A 17 -10.54 -9.58 -3.59
C VAL A 17 -11.04 -8.89 -4.84
N ASP A 18 -12.36 -8.74 -4.89
CA ASP A 18 -13.07 -8.04 -5.94
C ASP A 18 -12.31 -6.75 -6.27
N ARG A 19 -12.22 -6.41 -7.55
CA ARG A 19 -11.42 -5.27 -8.04
C ARG A 19 -11.77 -4.00 -7.27
N PHE A 20 -13.05 -3.85 -6.91
CA PHE A 20 -13.54 -2.75 -6.09
C PHE A 20 -12.94 -2.72 -4.68
N LEU A 21 -12.94 -3.85 -3.97
CA LEU A 21 -12.43 -3.94 -2.60
C LEU A 21 -10.91 -3.69 -2.55
N ARG A 22 -10.20 -4.04 -3.62
CA ARG A 22 -8.77 -3.79 -3.75
C ARG A 22 -8.44 -2.31 -4.00
N ILE A 23 -9.18 -1.65 -4.90
CA ILE A 23 -9.07 -0.20 -5.10
C ILE A 23 -9.37 0.53 -3.79
N LEU A 24 -10.42 0.11 -3.08
CA LEU A 24 -10.76 0.66 -1.78
C LEU A 24 -9.62 0.48 -0.77
N ALA A 25 -9.00 -0.69 -0.72
CA ALA A 25 -7.85 -0.94 0.14
C ALA A 25 -6.65 -0.02 -0.19
N ILE A 26 -6.35 0.19 -1.48
CA ILE A 26 -5.28 1.10 -1.91
C ILE A 26 -5.56 2.54 -1.44
N ILE A 27 -6.80 3.02 -1.59
CA ILE A 27 -7.22 4.35 -1.14
C ILE A 27 -7.09 4.48 0.38
N LEU A 28 -7.55 3.48 1.14
CA LEU A 28 -7.49 3.51 2.60
C LEU A 28 -6.04 3.49 3.11
N VAL A 29 -5.19 2.65 2.53
CA VAL A 29 -3.76 2.60 2.85
C VAL A 29 -3.09 3.94 2.54
N TYR A 30 -3.44 4.56 1.41
CA TYR A 30 -2.92 5.88 1.05
C TYR A 30 -3.25 6.95 2.10
N LEU A 31 -4.54 7.06 2.44
CA LEU A 31 -5.01 8.05 3.41
C LEU A 31 -4.39 7.82 4.79
N HIS A 32 -4.27 6.56 5.21
CA HIS A 32 -3.63 6.21 6.47
C HIS A 32 -2.15 6.58 6.48
N ALA A 33 -1.41 6.24 5.41
CA ALA A 33 -0.01 6.57 5.28
C ALA A 33 0.22 8.09 5.25
N MET A 34 -0.60 8.84 4.51
CA MET A 34 -0.58 10.31 4.50
C MET A 34 -0.75 10.89 5.90
N GLY A 35 -1.80 10.47 6.63
CA GLY A 35 -2.08 10.97 7.96
C GLY A 35 -0.95 10.67 8.95
N GLY A 36 -0.42 9.44 8.92
CA GLY A 36 0.72 9.06 9.76
C GLY A 36 1.98 9.87 9.45
N LEU A 37 2.26 10.11 8.17
CA LEU A 37 3.45 10.82 7.73
C LEU A 37 3.40 12.30 8.11
N ILE A 38 2.25 12.96 7.92
CA ILE A 38 2.02 14.35 8.36
C ILE A 38 2.18 14.45 9.88
N PHE A 39 1.56 13.55 10.64
CA PHE A 39 1.66 13.55 12.11
C PHE A 39 3.12 13.42 12.60
N LEU A 40 3.90 12.54 11.98
CA LEU A 40 5.32 12.37 12.30
C LEU A 40 6.13 13.62 11.97
N ILE A 41 5.85 14.25 10.82
CA ILE A 41 6.53 15.48 10.38
C ILE A 41 6.22 16.64 11.34
N GLU A 42 4.95 16.87 11.66
CA GLU A 42 4.53 17.93 12.58
C GLU A 42 5.15 17.78 13.97
N ARG A 43 5.26 16.54 14.45
CA ARG A 43 5.81 16.27 15.78
C ARG A 43 7.34 16.28 15.82
N GLY A 44 8.00 15.92 14.71
CA GLY A 44 9.45 15.78 14.63
C GLY A 44 10.20 17.03 14.18
N ILE A 45 9.56 17.90 13.39
CA ILE A 45 10.24 19.02 12.71
C ILE A 45 9.66 20.35 13.15
N LYS A 46 10.48 21.13 13.86
CA LYS A 46 10.08 22.45 14.37
C LYS A 46 10.27 23.59 13.37
N GLY A 47 11.13 23.43 12.37
CA GLY A 47 11.42 24.47 11.38
C GLY A 47 10.42 24.49 10.24
N ASP A 48 9.81 25.64 9.96
CA ASP A 48 8.78 25.80 8.92
C ASP A 48 9.26 25.40 7.52
N ALA A 49 10.48 25.81 7.15
CA ALA A 49 11.06 25.49 5.85
C ALA A 49 11.36 23.98 5.73
N SER A 50 12.00 23.39 6.74
CA SER A 50 12.28 21.95 6.78
C SER A 50 11.01 21.10 6.80
N ARG A 51 9.97 21.56 7.51
CA ARG A 51 8.67 20.89 7.58
C ARG A 51 8.00 20.84 6.21
N LYS A 52 7.90 22.00 5.53
CA LYS A 52 7.34 22.07 4.17
C LYS A 52 8.12 21.20 3.19
N LEU A 53 9.45 21.21 3.24
CA LEU A 53 10.27 20.33 2.40
C LEU A 53 9.99 18.85 2.66
N MET A 54 9.85 18.47 3.94
CA MET A 54 9.57 17.09 4.32
C MET A 54 8.17 16.67 3.88
N GLU A 55 7.15 17.53 4.05
CA GLU A 55 5.77 17.31 3.59
C GLU A 55 5.70 17.11 2.07
N VAL A 56 6.36 17.98 1.30
CA VAL A 56 6.38 17.87 -0.17
C VAL A 56 7.07 16.56 -0.60
N THR A 57 8.19 16.21 0.03
CA THR A 57 8.92 14.97 -0.26
C THR A 57 8.09 13.74 0.09
N ALA A 58 7.44 13.76 1.25
CA ALA A 58 6.53 12.73 1.73
C ALA A 58 5.36 12.48 0.78
N ILE A 59 4.65 13.54 0.40
CA ILE A 59 3.50 13.49 -0.51
C ILE A 59 3.94 12.96 -1.88
N THR A 60 5.06 13.49 -2.41
CA THR A 60 5.58 13.10 -3.73
C THR A 60 5.99 11.63 -3.74
N GLY A 61 6.75 11.19 -2.72
CA GLY A 61 7.18 9.79 -2.59
C GLY A 61 6.00 8.82 -2.48
N LEU A 62 5.00 9.17 -1.65
CA LEU A 62 3.82 8.33 -1.46
C LEU A 62 2.95 8.27 -2.74
N THR A 63 2.82 9.39 -3.45
CA THR A 63 2.11 9.45 -4.74
C THR A 63 2.78 8.56 -5.79
N ILE A 64 4.11 8.63 -5.92
CA ILE A 64 4.89 7.77 -6.83
C ILE A 64 4.69 6.30 -6.46
N LEU A 65 4.78 5.96 -5.17
CA LEU A 65 4.63 4.58 -4.70
C LEU A 65 3.27 4.01 -5.10
N ILE A 66 2.19 4.75 -4.88
CA ILE A 66 0.83 4.32 -5.26
C ILE A 66 0.64 4.24 -6.76
N LEU A 67 1.22 5.16 -7.52
CA LEU A 67 1.17 5.10 -8.97
C LEU A 67 1.80 3.80 -9.48
N VAL A 68 2.96 3.43 -8.93
CA VAL A 68 3.63 2.16 -9.25
C VAL A 68 2.76 0.96 -8.88
N PHE A 69 2.20 0.92 -7.65
CA PHE A 69 1.31 -0.16 -7.23
C PHE A 69 0.05 -0.26 -8.11
N SER A 70 -0.54 0.87 -8.47
CA SER A 70 -1.72 0.92 -9.33
C SER A 70 -1.40 0.44 -10.75
N LEU A 71 -0.23 0.80 -11.30
CA LEU A 71 0.25 0.31 -12.59
C LEU A 71 0.47 -1.20 -12.57
N VAL A 72 1.12 -1.73 -11.54
CA VAL A 72 1.31 -3.18 -11.36
C VAL A 72 -0.03 -3.89 -11.30
N GLU A 73 -0.99 -3.36 -10.52
CA GLU A 73 -2.32 -3.95 -10.40
C GLU A 73 -3.08 -3.96 -11.73
N ILE A 74 -2.96 -2.92 -12.54
CA ILE A 74 -3.64 -2.81 -13.84
C ILE A 74 -2.98 -3.68 -14.91
N THR A 75 -1.66 -3.86 -14.87
CA THR A 75 -0.88 -4.47 -15.96
C THR A 75 -0.51 -5.94 -15.73
N LEU A 76 -0.37 -6.38 -14.49
CA LEU A 76 0.19 -7.70 -14.15
C LEU A 76 -0.81 -8.65 -13.46
N ILE A 77 -1.99 -8.18 -13.07
CA ILE A 77 -3.00 -8.99 -12.38
C ILE A 77 -4.31 -8.93 -13.20
N PRO A 78 -4.67 -9.98 -13.96
CA PRO A 78 -5.93 -10.04 -14.72
C PRO A 78 -7.15 -10.21 -13.82
#